data_AF-A0AAD5SN07-F1
#
_entry.id   AF-A0AAD5SN07-F1
#
_cell.length_a   1.000
_cell.length_b   1.000
_cell.length_c   1.000
_cell.angle_alpha   90.00
_cell.angle_beta   90.00
_cell.angle_gamma   90.00
#
_symmetry.space_group_name_H-M   'P 1'
#
loop_
_entity.id
_entity.type
_entity.pdbx_description
1 polymer ?
#
loop_
_entity_poly.entity_id
_entity_poly.type
_entity_poly.pdbx_seq_one_letter_code
_entity_poly.pdbx_strand_id
1 'polypeptide(L)'
;NLQRQIIHDESRIGTPKSESAKAAVNRLVSPSFVDCVAHNLVLDSSNAMQVVALYDVVLDASDNVATRYLLNDACVLLGKPLVSGSALRMDGQLTVYNYNNGPCYRCIFPTPPPAETVTNCNDGGVLGVVTGIIGCYQALETIKIICGIGASYSQKLLLFDATTGVTRVVKLRGRSPICAICSGDSAPIKSLIDYVQFCGASATDKTITRRLLGPNERISALVGEYKNIKDRNIPHLLLDVRDKVQYDISRITGSVNIPWSVLPRRLGEVFDLIGAGSEGEDDGNGSNGDRDKNNEDAIKNKQKGVLPVYVLCRLGNNSQLATRLLQASGVTAVWDIEGGLYAWSDNVDPNFPKY
;
A
#
# COMPACT_ATOMS: atom_id res chain seq x y z
N ASN A 1 5.99 -2.83 -17.70
CA ASN A 1 7.33 -2.90 -17.08
C ASN A 1 8.45 -2.42 -18.01
N LEU A 2 8.47 -2.84 -19.28
CA LEU A 2 9.56 -2.52 -20.21
C LEU A 2 9.88 -1.02 -20.35
N GLN A 3 8.89 -0.13 -20.21
CA GLN A 3 9.12 1.33 -20.22
C GLN A 3 10.17 1.84 -19.21
N ARG A 4 10.42 1.08 -18.13
CA ARG A 4 11.34 1.45 -17.04
C ARG A 4 12.37 0.38 -16.67
N GLN A 5 12.26 -0.84 -17.20
CA GLN A 5 13.15 -1.97 -16.88
C GLN A 5 13.96 -2.34 -18.12
N ILE A 6 14.88 -1.45 -18.50
CA ILE A 6 15.66 -1.52 -19.75
C ILE A 6 16.63 -2.71 -19.85
N ILE A 7 16.84 -3.44 -18.74
CA ILE A 7 17.61 -4.68 -18.72
C ILE A 7 16.84 -5.86 -19.36
N HIS A 8 15.52 -5.74 -19.48
CA HIS A 8 14.64 -6.72 -20.11
C HIS A 8 14.22 -6.25 -21.51
N ASP A 9 13.85 -7.20 -22.37
CA ASP A 9 13.27 -6.93 -23.68
C ASP A 9 12.07 -7.86 -23.97
N GLU A 10 11.35 -7.60 -25.05
CA GLU A 10 10.11 -8.31 -25.41
C GLU A 10 10.31 -9.81 -25.61
N SER A 11 11.50 -10.25 -26.03
CA SER A 11 11.80 -11.67 -26.23
C SER A 11 11.81 -12.48 -24.94
N ARG A 12 11.93 -11.82 -23.78
CA ARG A 12 12.00 -12.46 -22.45
C ARG A 12 10.75 -12.22 -21.59
N ILE A 13 9.62 -11.87 -22.21
CA ILE A 13 8.33 -11.80 -21.50
C ILE A 13 7.96 -13.19 -20.99
N GLY A 14 7.58 -13.30 -19.72
CA GLY A 14 7.25 -14.55 -19.04
C GLY A 14 8.43 -15.21 -18.30
N THR A 15 9.67 -14.88 -18.67
CA THR A 15 10.86 -15.34 -17.95
C THR A 15 10.96 -14.65 -16.57
N PRO A 16 11.37 -15.37 -15.50
CA PRO A 16 11.67 -14.74 -14.21
C PRO A 16 12.64 -13.56 -14.36
N LYS A 17 12.37 -12.45 -13.66
CA LYS A 17 13.16 -11.22 -13.80
C LYS A 17 14.63 -11.41 -13.44
N SER A 18 14.92 -12.21 -12.41
CA SER A 18 16.28 -12.54 -11.98
C SER A 18 17.07 -13.23 -13.11
N GLU A 19 16.46 -14.23 -13.76
CA GLU A 19 17.07 -14.95 -14.88
C GLU A 19 17.23 -14.06 -16.13
N SER A 20 16.20 -13.25 -16.45
CA SER A 20 16.27 -12.30 -17.57
C SER A 20 17.36 -11.24 -17.37
N ALA A 21 17.54 -10.76 -16.14
CA ALA A 21 18.62 -9.84 -15.78
C ALA A 21 20.00 -10.51 -15.86
N LYS A 22 20.15 -11.72 -15.32
CA LYS A 22 21.39 -12.51 -15.43
C LYS A 22 21.81 -12.73 -16.88
N ALA A 23 20.87 -13.13 -17.74
CA ALA A 23 21.14 -13.29 -19.17
C ALA A 23 21.61 -11.99 -19.84
N ALA A 24 21.02 -10.85 -19.46
CA ALA A 24 21.44 -9.54 -19.97
C ALA A 24 22.85 -9.14 -19.48
N VAL A 25 23.19 -9.42 -18.21
CA VAL A 25 24.54 -9.18 -17.67
C VAL A 25 25.57 -10.05 -18.39
N ASN A 26 25.30 -11.35 -18.54
CA ASN A 26 26.21 -12.29 -19.20
C ASN A 26 26.43 -11.99 -20.69
N ARG A 27 25.50 -11.27 -21.32
CA ARG A 27 25.67 -10.75 -22.69
C ARG A 27 26.65 -9.57 -22.76
N LEU A 28 26.71 -8.76 -21.70
CA LEU A 28 27.56 -7.57 -21.64
C LEU A 28 28.96 -7.88 -21.13
N VAL A 29 29.07 -8.79 -20.16
CA VAL A 29 30.34 -9.15 -19.52
C VAL A 29 30.41 -10.67 -19.41
N SER A 30 31.54 -11.25 -19.81
CA SER A 30 31.75 -12.69 -19.74
C SER A 30 31.65 -13.20 -18.29
N PRO A 31 31.02 -14.37 -18.06
CA PRO A 31 30.96 -15.02 -16.74
C PRO A 31 32.33 -15.31 -16.12
N SER A 32 33.41 -15.32 -16.92
CA SER A 32 34.79 -15.44 -16.43
C SER A 32 35.26 -14.22 -15.63
N PHE A 33 34.61 -13.06 -15.80
CA PHE A 33 34.94 -11.82 -15.07
C PHE A 33 33.88 -11.44 -14.04
N VAL A 34 32.60 -11.72 -14.33
CA VAL A 34 31.47 -11.38 -13.45
C VAL A 34 30.60 -12.60 -13.26
N ASP A 35 30.59 -13.15 -12.04
CA ASP A 35 29.64 -14.21 -11.65
C ASP A 35 28.31 -13.59 -11.21
N CYS A 36 27.32 -13.65 -12.11
CA CYS A 36 25.97 -13.19 -11.82
C CYS A 36 25.11 -14.34 -11.29
N VAL A 37 24.75 -14.30 -10.01
CA VAL A 37 23.90 -15.31 -9.36
C VAL A 37 22.45 -14.81 -9.31
N ALA A 38 21.54 -15.57 -9.93
CA ALA A 38 20.11 -15.27 -9.92
C ALA A 38 19.43 -16.02 -8.77
N HIS A 39 18.79 -15.27 -7.87
CA HIS A 39 17.94 -15.84 -6.81
C HIS A 39 16.48 -15.70 -7.24
N ASN A 40 15.89 -16.77 -7.78
CA ASN A 40 14.47 -16.78 -8.17
C ASN A 40 13.58 -17.18 -6.98
N LEU A 41 13.56 -16.33 -5.96
CA LEU A 41 12.76 -16.51 -4.75
C LEU A 41 12.15 -15.18 -4.31
N VAL A 42 11.13 -15.25 -3.46
CA VAL A 42 10.59 -14.07 -2.75
C VAL A 42 11.41 -13.89 -1.48
N LEU A 43 12.01 -12.70 -1.30
CA LEU A 43 12.77 -12.40 -0.10
C LEU A 43 11.83 -12.15 1.07
N ASP A 44 11.97 -12.94 2.14
CA ASP A 44 11.14 -12.87 3.35
C ASP A 44 11.99 -13.11 4.61
N SER A 45 11.35 -13.09 5.79
CA SER A 45 12.04 -13.28 7.07
C SER A 45 12.69 -14.64 7.24
N SER A 46 12.26 -15.68 6.51
CA SER A 46 12.82 -17.03 6.58
C SER A 46 14.13 -17.18 5.82
N ASN A 47 14.32 -16.42 4.73
CA ASN A 47 15.47 -16.56 3.84
C ASN A 47 16.41 -15.34 3.78
N ALA A 48 15.96 -14.14 4.20
CA ALA A 48 16.72 -12.91 4.01
C ALA A 48 18.10 -12.93 4.70
N MET A 49 18.21 -13.50 5.90
CA MET A 49 19.51 -13.62 6.59
C MET A 49 20.51 -14.44 5.79
N GLN A 50 20.07 -15.56 5.22
CA GLN A 50 20.92 -16.47 4.46
C GLN A 50 21.40 -15.81 3.17
N VAL A 51 20.50 -15.16 2.44
CA VAL A 51 20.82 -14.49 1.18
C VAL A 51 21.74 -13.29 1.40
N VAL A 52 21.42 -12.42 2.38
CA VAL A 52 22.19 -11.19 2.64
C VAL A 52 23.61 -11.51 3.15
N ALA A 53 23.79 -12.59 3.91
CA ALA A 53 25.10 -12.97 4.44
C ALA A 53 26.15 -13.25 3.34
N LEU A 54 25.72 -13.63 2.13
CA LEU A 54 26.58 -13.96 0.99
C LEU A 54 27.24 -12.73 0.34
N TYR A 55 26.77 -11.52 0.65
CA TYR A 55 27.17 -10.30 -0.05
C TYR A 55 27.82 -9.27 0.89
N ASP A 56 28.72 -8.45 0.35
CA ASP A 56 29.41 -7.40 1.10
C ASP A 56 28.60 -6.11 1.21
N VAL A 57 27.90 -5.74 0.13
CA VAL A 57 27.05 -4.55 0.05
C VAL A 57 25.70 -4.94 -0.50
N VAL A 58 24.63 -4.46 0.12
CA VAL A 58 23.25 -4.73 -0.31
C VAL A 58 22.64 -3.48 -0.92
N LEU A 59 21.93 -3.64 -2.04
CA LEU A 59 21.17 -2.57 -2.68
C LEU A 59 19.68 -2.86 -2.50
N ASP A 60 18.96 -1.93 -1.86
CA ASP A 60 17.50 -1.94 -1.86
C ASP A 60 17.00 -1.23 -3.12
N ALA A 61 16.60 -2.03 -4.11
CA ALA A 61 15.89 -1.60 -5.32
C ALA A 61 14.43 -2.11 -5.33
N SER A 62 13.87 -2.36 -4.14
CA SER A 62 12.48 -2.79 -4.00
C SER A 62 11.52 -1.60 -4.07
N ASP A 63 10.31 -1.86 -4.54
CA ASP A 63 9.21 -0.89 -4.64
C ASP A 63 8.22 -0.98 -3.48
N ASN A 64 8.54 -1.77 -2.44
CA ASN A 64 7.64 -1.99 -1.32
C ASN A 64 8.35 -1.68 0.03
N VAL A 65 7.58 -1.14 0.97
CA VAL A 65 8.10 -0.70 2.27
C VAL A 65 8.47 -1.88 3.17
N ALA A 66 7.74 -2.99 3.11
CA ALA A 66 7.98 -4.17 3.94
C ALA A 66 9.38 -4.78 3.68
N THR A 67 9.73 -4.99 2.42
CA THR A 67 11.05 -5.46 1.98
C THR A 67 12.15 -4.47 2.34
N ARG A 68 11.89 -3.15 2.31
CA ARG A 68 12.86 -2.16 2.78
C ARG A 68 13.17 -2.30 4.28
N TYR A 69 12.15 -2.52 5.12
CA TYR A 69 12.37 -2.81 6.55
C TYR A 69 13.06 -4.16 6.75
N LEU A 70 12.68 -5.20 6.00
CA LEU A 70 13.31 -6.51 6.04
C LEU A 70 14.81 -6.42 5.70
N LEU A 71 15.15 -5.77 4.58
CA LEU A 71 16.53 -5.58 4.13
C LEU A 71 17.32 -4.73 5.12
N ASN A 72 16.73 -3.65 5.64
CA ASN A 72 17.35 -2.85 6.69
C ASN A 72 17.73 -3.71 7.89
N ASP A 73 16.78 -4.51 8.36
CA ASP A 73 16.97 -5.26 9.60
C ASP A 73 17.99 -6.39 9.41
N ALA A 74 17.93 -7.11 8.29
CA ALA A 74 18.94 -8.10 7.93
C ALA A 74 20.34 -7.48 7.81
N CYS A 75 20.46 -6.32 7.17
CA CYS A 75 21.72 -5.61 7.01
C CYS A 75 22.29 -5.15 8.37
N VAL A 76 21.46 -4.63 9.27
CA VAL A 76 21.90 -4.24 10.61
C VAL A 76 22.41 -5.45 11.39
N LEU A 77 21.65 -6.55 11.42
CA LEU A 77 22.02 -7.76 12.16
C LEU A 77 23.30 -8.41 11.62
N LEU A 78 23.55 -8.32 10.32
CA LEU A 78 24.73 -8.88 9.66
C LEU A 78 25.89 -7.88 9.49
N GLY A 79 25.73 -6.64 9.96
CA GLY A 79 26.75 -5.59 9.82
C GLY A 79 27.04 -5.18 8.37
N LYS A 80 26.05 -5.30 7.47
CA LYS A 80 26.20 -4.98 6.04
C LYS A 80 25.75 -3.55 5.72
N PRO A 81 26.47 -2.78 4.89
CA PRO A 81 25.97 -1.52 4.36
C PRO A 81 24.79 -1.74 3.41
N LEU A 82 23.82 -0.83 3.48
CA LEU A 82 22.61 -0.86 2.66
C LEU A 82 22.48 0.42 1.83
N VAL A 83 22.57 0.30 0.51
CA VAL A 83 22.35 1.41 -0.43
C VAL A 83 20.89 1.36 -0.89
N SER A 84 20.04 2.22 -0.33
CA SER A 84 18.60 2.22 -0.61
C SER A 84 18.22 3.37 -1.53
N GLY A 85 17.57 3.01 -2.64
CA GLY A 85 17.04 3.94 -3.61
C GLY A 85 15.54 3.72 -3.78
N SER A 86 14.80 4.78 -4.07
CA SER A 86 13.40 4.65 -4.48
C SER A 86 12.96 5.79 -5.37
N ALA A 87 11.93 5.56 -6.17
CA ALA A 87 11.34 6.57 -7.04
C ALA A 87 9.82 6.44 -7.06
N LEU A 88 9.11 7.57 -7.11
CA LEU A 88 7.67 7.65 -7.22
C LEU A 88 7.32 8.86 -8.08
N ARG A 89 6.49 8.68 -9.12
CA ARG A 89 6.16 9.74 -10.09
C ARG A 89 7.42 10.36 -10.71
N MET A 90 7.69 11.62 -10.37
CA MET A 90 8.83 12.43 -10.82
C MET A 90 9.90 12.57 -9.73
N ASP A 91 9.68 11.99 -8.55
CA ASP A 91 10.56 12.11 -7.40
C ASP A 91 11.45 10.87 -7.26
N GLY A 92 12.72 11.09 -6.95
CA GLY A 92 13.69 10.06 -6.64
C GLY A 92 14.40 10.36 -5.31
N GLN A 93 14.77 9.32 -4.59
CA GLN A 93 15.54 9.46 -3.37
C GLN A 93 16.60 8.36 -3.23
N LEU A 94 17.68 8.68 -2.53
CA LEU A 94 18.77 7.76 -2.25
C LEU A 94 19.44 8.09 -0.92
N THR A 95 19.78 7.06 -0.16
CA THR A 95 20.70 7.20 0.98
C THR A 95 21.44 5.88 1.25
N VAL A 96 22.55 5.97 1.97
CA VAL A 96 23.34 4.81 2.41
C VAL A 96 23.15 4.63 3.91
N TYR A 97 22.53 3.51 4.28
CA TYR A 97 22.29 3.12 5.66
C TYR A 97 23.36 2.15 6.17
N ASN A 98 23.48 2.08 7.50
CA ASN A 98 24.33 1.11 8.19
C ASN A 98 25.81 1.11 7.72
N TYR A 99 26.34 2.28 7.36
CA TYR A 99 27.71 2.43 6.90
C TYR A 99 28.50 3.41 7.79
N ASN A 100 29.69 3.02 8.26
CA ASN A 100 30.58 3.81 9.11
C ASN A 100 29.87 4.52 10.28
N ASN A 101 29.19 3.74 11.12
CA ASN A 101 28.38 4.23 12.25
C ASN A 101 27.20 5.17 11.85
N GLY A 102 26.80 5.13 10.58
CA GLY A 102 25.61 5.82 10.07
C GLY A 102 24.29 5.19 10.54
N PRO A 103 23.17 5.93 10.43
CA PRO A 103 21.84 5.47 10.82
C PRO A 103 21.42 4.24 10.02
N CYS A 104 20.58 3.39 10.61
CA CYS A 104 19.78 2.43 9.85
C CYS A 104 18.47 3.10 9.39
N TYR A 105 17.70 2.44 8.53
CA TYR A 105 16.39 2.92 8.08
C TYR A 105 15.46 3.24 9.26
N ARG A 106 15.39 2.34 10.26
CA ARG A 106 14.63 2.55 11.51
C ARG A 106 15.11 3.72 12.36
N CYS A 107 16.36 4.16 12.22
CA CYS A 107 16.78 5.39 12.88
C CYS A 107 16.09 6.60 12.30
N ILE A 108 15.67 6.59 11.03
CA ILE A 108 14.98 7.71 10.40
C ILE A 108 13.46 7.51 10.44
N PHE A 109 13.01 6.29 10.17
CA PHE A 109 11.61 5.87 10.14
C PHE A 109 11.40 4.71 11.14
N PRO A 110 11.15 5.00 12.43
CA PRO A 110 11.19 3.97 13.48
C PRO A 110 10.18 2.83 13.33
N THR A 111 8.98 3.17 12.90
CA THR A 111 7.84 2.26 12.85
C THR A 111 7.37 2.10 11.41
N PRO A 112 7.19 0.86 10.92
CA PRO A 112 6.55 0.62 9.64
C PRO A 112 5.17 1.29 9.58
N PRO A 113 4.86 2.03 8.50
CA PRO A 113 3.51 2.53 8.30
C PRO A 113 2.53 1.35 8.10
N PRO A 114 1.26 1.48 8.52
CA PRO A 114 0.24 0.46 8.23
C PRO A 114 0.14 0.19 6.72
N ALA A 115 -0.02 -1.08 6.28
CA ALA A 115 -0.07 -1.42 4.84
C ALA A 115 -1.06 -0.57 4.05
N GLU A 116 -2.17 -0.18 4.65
CA GLU A 116 -3.24 0.60 4.01
C GLU A 116 -2.80 2.02 3.59
N THR A 117 -1.69 2.50 4.14
CA THR A 117 -1.15 3.85 3.89
C THR A 117 0.05 3.87 2.95
N VAL A 118 0.49 2.70 2.46
CA VAL A 118 1.67 2.56 1.61
C VAL A 118 1.29 2.58 0.14
N THR A 119 1.69 3.63 -0.58
CA THR A 119 1.61 3.67 -2.05
C THR A 119 2.86 3.05 -2.67
N ASN A 120 2.69 2.05 -3.53
CA ASN A 120 3.79 1.47 -4.31
C ASN A 120 3.92 2.17 -5.69
N CYS A 121 5.00 1.88 -6.42
CA CYS A 121 5.29 2.46 -7.74
C CYS A 121 4.24 2.12 -8.81
N ASN A 122 3.50 1.02 -8.68
CA ASN A 122 2.43 0.67 -9.60
C ASN A 122 1.17 1.52 -9.34
N ASP A 123 0.89 1.87 -8.08
CA ASP A 123 -0.28 2.65 -7.68
C ASP A 123 -0.09 4.16 -7.86
N GLY A 124 1.14 4.66 -7.79
CA GLY A 124 1.43 6.09 -7.95
C GLY A 124 1.89 6.49 -9.36
N GLY A 125 2.23 5.51 -10.20
CA GLY A 125 2.98 5.71 -11.44
C GLY A 125 4.44 6.09 -11.19
N VAL A 126 5.33 5.77 -12.13
CA VAL A 126 6.74 6.17 -12.07
C VAL A 126 7.34 6.34 -13.46
N LEU A 127 8.04 7.46 -13.65
CA LEU A 127 8.77 7.73 -14.90
C LEU A 127 10.06 6.90 -14.94
N GLY A 128 10.23 6.09 -15.98
CA GLY A 128 11.35 5.14 -16.08
C GLY A 128 12.74 5.80 -16.03
N VAL A 129 12.86 7.02 -16.53
CA VAL A 129 14.12 7.79 -16.46
C VAL A 129 14.50 8.11 -15.02
N VAL A 130 13.54 8.41 -14.14
CA VAL A 130 13.80 8.68 -12.71
C VAL A 130 14.35 7.44 -12.02
N THR A 131 13.75 6.26 -12.29
CA THR A 131 14.29 4.99 -11.77
C THR A 131 15.70 4.70 -12.29
N GLY A 132 16.00 5.05 -13.56
CA GLY A 132 17.33 4.91 -14.13
C GLY A 132 18.36 5.81 -13.43
N ILE A 133 18.03 7.09 -13.21
CA ILE A 133 18.90 8.05 -12.51
C ILE A 133 19.22 7.56 -11.09
N ILE A 134 18.21 7.15 -10.31
CA ILE A 134 18.42 6.65 -8.95
C ILE A 134 19.21 5.33 -8.96
N GLY A 135 18.95 4.43 -9.91
CA GLY A 135 19.73 3.21 -10.09
C GLY A 135 21.21 3.48 -10.37
N CYS A 136 21.53 4.47 -11.20
CA CYS A 136 22.91 4.92 -11.44
C CYS A 136 23.57 5.46 -10.16
N TYR A 137 22.84 6.23 -9.35
CA TYR A 137 23.34 6.68 -8.05
C TYR A 137 23.59 5.51 -7.08
N GLN A 138 22.72 4.49 -7.06
CA GLN A 138 22.93 3.28 -6.24
C GLN A 138 24.21 2.55 -6.67
N ALA A 139 24.43 2.38 -7.96
CA ALA A 139 25.64 1.75 -8.50
C ALA A 139 26.90 2.57 -8.12
N LEU A 140 26.84 3.90 -8.26
CA LEU A 140 27.96 4.79 -7.91
C LEU A 140 28.33 4.69 -6.42
N GLU A 141 27.37 4.74 -5.50
CA GLU A 141 27.65 4.58 -4.07
C GLU A 141 28.24 3.20 -3.76
N THR A 142 27.71 2.16 -4.40
CA THR A 142 28.19 0.78 -4.22
C THR A 142 29.65 0.65 -4.63
N ILE A 143 30.02 1.16 -5.82
CA ILE A 143 31.41 1.14 -6.30
C ILE A 143 32.33 1.88 -5.31
N LYS A 144 31.92 3.07 -4.83
CA LYS A 144 32.75 3.82 -3.87
C LYS A 144 32.93 3.10 -2.54
N ILE A 145 31.91 2.40 -2.05
CA ILE A 145 32.00 1.59 -0.84
C ILE A 145 32.99 0.44 -1.05
N ILE A 146 32.84 -0.32 -2.14
CA ILE A 146 33.72 -1.46 -2.47
C ILE A 146 35.17 -1.02 -2.65
N CYS A 147 35.41 0.10 -3.32
CA CYS A 147 36.76 0.65 -3.54
C CYS A 147 37.36 1.37 -2.32
N GLY A 148 36.66 1.45 -1.19
CA GLY A 148 37.15 2.13 0.01
C GLY A 148 37.19 3.66 -0.06
N ILE A 149 36.60 4.27 -1.10
CA ILE A 149 36.49 5.73 -1.27
C ILE A 149 35.49 6.30 -0.23
N GLY A 150 34.48 5.51 0.12
CA GLY A 150 33.46 5.86 1.10
C GLY A 150 32.13 6.30 0.48
N ALA A 151 31.06 6.21 1.28
CA ALA A 151 29.71 6.61 0.86
C ALA A 151 29.50 8.12 1.03
N SER A 152 29.09 8.80 -0.04
CA SER A 152 28.75 10.23 0.00
C SER A 152 27.41 10.48 0.69
N TYR A 153 26.49 9.51 0.62
CA TYR A 153 25.13 9.63 1.16
C TYR A 153 24.91 8.83 2.45
N SER A 154 25.97 8.53 3.22
CA SER A 154 25.79 8.17 4.63
C SER A 154 25.43 9.42 5.44
N GLN A 155 24.41 9.32 6.31
CA GLN A 155 23.82 10.46 7.03
C GLN A 155 23.29 11.60 6.13
N LYS A 156 22.97 11.31 4.87
CA LYS A 156 22.39 12.29 3.95
C LYS A 156 21.34 11.63 3.06
N LEU A 157 20.24 12.32 2.81
CA LEU A 157 19.19 11.91 1.88
C LEU A 157 19.30 12.77 0.63
N LEU A 158 19.64 12.14 -0.50
CA LEU A 158 19.49 12.72 -1.81
C LEU A 158 18.00 12.76 -2.16
N LEU A 159 17.52 13.90 -2.62
CA LEU A 159 16.19 14.10 -3.18
C LEU A 159 16.34 14.67 -4.58
N PHE A 160 15.74 14.01 -5.56
CA PHE A 160 15.74 14.41 -6.95
C PHE A 160 14.32 14.66 -7.40
N ASP A 161 14.02 15.90 -7.80
CA ASP A 161 12.74 16.27 -8.40
C ASP A 161 12.94 16.43 -9.90
N ALA A 162 12.41 15.50 -10.69
CA ALA A 162 12.50 15.51 -12.14
C ALA A 162 11.57 16.54 -12.80
N THR A 163 10.60 17.10 -12.08
CA THR A 163 9.71 18.15 -12.57
C THR A 163 10.46 19.47 -12.72
N THR A 164 11.26 19.80 -11.71
CA THR A 164 12.06 21.04 -11.68
C THR A 164 13.52 20.82 -12.07
N GLY A 165 13.97 19.56 -12.12
CA GLY A 165 15.38 19.19 -12.34
C GLY A 165 16.28 19.44 -11.12
N VAL A 166 15.69 19.79 -9.96
CA VAL A 166 16.43 20.17 -8.77
C VAL A 166 16.86 18.94 -7.99
N THR A 167 18.15 18.91 -7.62
CA THR A 167 18.69 17.94 -6.67
C THR A 167 18.96 18.62 -5.34
N ARG A 168 18.43 18.06 -4.25
CA ARG A 168 18.65 18.53 -2.88
C ARG A 168 19.29 17.42 -2.05
N VAL A 169 20.14 17.81 -1.11
CA VAL A 169 20.73 16.88 -0.15
C VAL A 169 20.36 17.36 1.25
N VAL A 170 19.61 16.53 1.96
CA VAL A 170 19.18 16.81 3.34
C VAL A 170 20.07 16.01 4.29
N LYS A 171 20.59 16.66 5.33
CA LYS A 171 21.34 15.98 6.38
C LYS A 171 20.37 15.13 7.21
N LEU A 172 20.67 13.85 7.34
CA LEU A 172 19.96 12.94 8.23
C LEU A 172 20.62 12.93 9.61
N ARG A 173 19.83 12.59 10.63
CA ARG A 173 20.39 12.30 11.95
C ARG A 173 21.27 11.04 11.91
N GLY A 174 22.21 10.96 12.84
CA GLY A 174 23.02 9.76 13.06
C GLY A 174 22.20 8.59 13.65
N ARG A 175 22.89 7.53 14.08
CA ARG A 175 22.25 6.44 14.81
C ARG A 175 21.49 6.95 16.04
N SER A 176 20.28 6.45 16.21
CA SER A 176 19.46 6.74 17.39
C SER A 176 19.86 5.80 18.55
N PRO A 177 20.09 6.33 19.77
CA PRO A 177 20.42 5.49 20.93
C PRO A 177 19.25 4.62 21.40
N ILE A 178 18.03 4.91 20.95
CA ILE A 178 16.80 4.18 21.26
C ILE A 178 16.26 3.42 20.04
N CYS A 179 17.08 3.18 19.02
CA CYS A 179 16.64 2.48 17.82
C CYS A 179 16.28 1.04 18.15
N ALA A 180 15.13 0.57 17.66
CA ALA A 180 14.63 -0.78 17.92
C ALA A 180 15.57 -1.92 17.46
N ILE A 181 16.57 -1.64 16.60
CA ILE A 181 17.46 -2.67 16.06
C ILE A 181 18.96 -2.35 16.16
N CYS A 182 19.37 -1.08 16.10
CA CYS A 182 20.79 -0.72 16.07
C CYS A 182 21.28 -0.02 17.34
N SER A 183 20.52 -0.06 18.44
CA SER A 183 20.92 0.50 19.75
C SER A 183 21.89 -0.40 20.54
N GLY A 184 22.49 -1.41 19.91
CA GLY A 184 23.41 -2.36 20.53
C GLY A 184 22.67 -3.45 21.33
N ASP A 185 23.20 -3.81 22.50
CA ASP A 185 22.65 -4.91 23.30
C ASP A 185 21.22 -4.65 23.78
N SER A 186 20.86 -3.37 23.97
CA SER A 186 19.52 -2.93 24.37
C SER A 186 18.46 -3.03 23.26
N ALA A 187 18.86 -3.34 22.02
CA ALA A 187 17.93 -3.37 20.89
C ALA A 187 16.89 -4.51 21.07
N PRO A 188 15.58 -4.21 21.06
CA PRO A 188 14.54 -5.22 21.22
C PRO A 188 14.44 -6.20 20.05
N ILE A 189 14.80 -5.77 18.84
CA ILE A 189 14.77 -6.63 17.64
C ILE A 189 16.11 -7.37 17.54
N LYS A 190 16.09 -8.68 17.77
CA LYS A 190 17.25 -9.58 17.65
C LYS A 190 17.15 -10.55 16.46
N SER A 191 15.97 -10.70 15.89
CA SER A 191 15.70 -11.57 14.75
C SER A 191 14.76 -10.88 13.77
N LEU A 192 14.73 -11.36 12.52
CA LEU A 192 13.78 -10.84 11.53
C LEU A 192 12.34 -11.15 11.95
N ILE A 193 11.47 -10.19 11.73
CA ILE A 193 10.03 -10.27 11.97
C ILE A 193 9.35 -10.55 10.63
N ASP A 194 8.22 -11.26 10.63
CA ASP A 194 7.39 -11.39 9.43
C ASP A 194 6.71 -10.05 9.12
N TYR A 195 7.31 -9.30 8.19
CA TYR A 195 6.81 -8.00 7.75
C TYR A 195 5.52 -8.11 6.93
N VAL A 196 5.23 -9.26 6.32
CA VAL A 196 3.98 -9.46 5.60
C VAL A 196 2.83 -9.59 6.60
N GLN A 197 3.05 -10.35 7.67
CA GLN A 197 2.10 -10.48 8.77
C GLN A 197 1.99 -9.19 9.61
N PHE A 198 3.11 -8.48 9.81
CA PHE A 198 3.15 -7.26 10.64
C PHE A 198 2.64 -6.01 9.91
N CYS A 199 2.97 -5.84 8.63
CA CYS A 199 2.50 -4.70 7.86
C CYS A 199 1.13 -4.97 7.24
N GLY A 200 0.79 -6.22 6.90
CA GLY A 200 -0.44 -6.59 6.17
C GLY A 200 -0.33 -6.45 4.64
N ALA A 201 0.90 -6.40 4.10
CA ALA A 201 1.23 -6.24 2.68
C ALA A 201 2.26 -7.30 2.27
N SER A 202 1.97 -8.09 1.22
CA SER A 202 2.89 -9.13 0.74
C SER A 202 4.05 -8.52 -0.03
N ALA A 203 5.23 -9.13 0.04
CA ALA A 203 6.40 -8.77 -0.78
C ALA A 203 6.12 -8.84 -2.30
N THR A 204 5.01 -9.49 -2.68
CA THR A 204 4.54 -9.68 -4.05
C THR A 204 3.33 -8.81 -4.44
N ASP A 205 3.00 -7.73 -3.70
CA ASP A 205 1.81 -6.88 -3.88
C ASP A 205 1.64 -6.26 -5.29
N LYS A 206 1.34 -7.13 -6.24
CA LYS A 206 0.41 -6.92 -7.34
C LYS A 206 -0.95 -7.17 -6.71
N THR A 207 -1.63 -6.10 -6.33
CA THR A 207 -3.08 -6.06 -6.21
C THR A 207 -3.67 -7.26 -5.45
N ILE A 208 -3.56 -7.29 -4.12
CA ILE A 208 -4.43 -8.17 -3.35
C ILE A 208 -5.85 -7.64 -3.55
N THR A 209 -6.64 -8.30 -4.39
CA THR A 209 -8.09 -8.22 -4.30
C THR A 209 -8.44 -8.84 -2.95
N ARG A 210 -8.67 -8.01 -1.93
CA ARG A 210 -9.15 -8.51 -0.63
C ARG A 210 -10.44 -9.31 -0.91
N ARG A 211 -10.67 -10.41 -0.21
CA ARG A 211 -11.93 -11.17 -0.24
C ARG A 211 -12.47 -11.29 1.19
N LEU A 212 -12.80 -10.14 1.75
CA LEU A 212 -13.38 -10.04 3.09
C LEU A 212 -14.89 -10.27 3.06
N LEU A 213 -15.56 -9.99 1.94
CA LEU A 213 -16.99 -10.13 1.76
C LEU A 213 -17.32 -11.34 0.89
N GLY A 214 -18.42 -12.04 1.20
CA GLY A 214 -18.96 -13.12 0.36
C GLY A 214 -19.64 -12.56 -0.90
N PRO A 215 -19.93 -13.39 -1.92
CA PRO A 215 -20.50 -12.96 -3.20
C PRO A 215 -21.81 -12.15 -3.08
N ASN A 216 -22.63 -12.42 -2.07
CA ASN A 216 -23.92 -11.74 -1.85
C ASN A 216 -23.80 -10.39 -1.11
N GLU A 217 -22.60 -10.04 -0.64
CA GLU A 217 -22.29 -8.81 0.10
C GLU A 217 -21.56 -7.79 -0.79
N ARG A 218 -21.37 -8.11 -2.07
CA ARG A 218 -20.70 -7.28 -3.07
C ARG A 218 -21.62 -7.04 -4.25
N ILE A 219 -21.47 -5.89 -4.91
CA ILE A 219 -22.18 -5.57 -6.14
C ILE A 219 -21.15 -5.26 -7.25
N SER A 220 -21.34 -5.81 -8.43
CA SER A 220 -20.52 -5.52 -9.60
C SER A 220 -20.82 -4.11 -10.13
N ALA A 221 -19.80 -3.49 -10.70
CA ALA A 221 -19.96 -2.22 -11.42
C ALA A 221 -20.73 -2.38 -12.76
N LEU A 222 -20.84 -3.60 -13.30
CA LEU A 222 -21.36 -3.88 -14.65
C LEU A 222 -22.86 -3.56 -14.84
N VAL A 223 -23.24 -3.45 -16.12
CA VAL A 223 -24.63 -3.32 -16.61
C VAL A 223 -25.45 -4.52 -16.15
N GLY A 224 -26.41 -4.28 -15.25
CA GLY A 224 -27.17 -5.33 -14.56
C GLY A 224 -27.42 -5.00 -13.09
N GLU A 225 -26.46 -4.31 -12.44
CA GLU A 225 -26.41 -4.19 -10.99
C GLU A 225 -26.32 -2.70 -10.53
N TYR A 226 -25.16 -2.19 -10.08
CA TYR A 226 -25.11 -0.82 -9.54
C TYR A 226 -25.44 0.27 -10.57
N LYS A 227 -25.01 0.09 -11.84
CA LYS A 227 -25.36 1.02 -12.92
C LYS A 227 -26.88 1.13 -13.12
N ASN A 228 -27.62 0.03 -13.03
CA ASN A 228 -29.08 0.05 -13.16
C ASN A 228 -29.75 0.81 -12.02
N ILE A 229 -29.23 0.70 -10.80
CA ILE A 229 -29.73 1.45 -9.64
C ILE A 229 -29.55 2.95 -9.89
N LYS A 230 -28.39 3.34 -10.42
CA LYS A 230 -28.08 4.73 -10.76
C LYS A 230 -28.93 5.25 -11.93
N ASP A 231 -29.00 4.51 -13.04
CA ASP A 231 -29.73 4.91 -14.25
C ASP A 231 -31.25 5.01 -13.99
N ARG A 232 -31.78 4.19 -13.08
CA ARG A 232 -33.19 4.23 -12.66
C ARG A 232 -33.48 5.20 -11.51
N ASN A 233 -32.47 5.92 -11.02
CA ASN A 233 -32.56 6.83 -9.87
C ASN A 233 -33.24 6.19 -8.64
N ILE A 234 -32.93 4.91 -8.37
CA ILE A 234 -33.43 4.24 -7.17
C ILE A 234 -32.79 4.93 -5.95
N PRO A 235 -33.55 5.36 -4.94
CA PRO A 235 -32.98 6.03 -3.75
C PRO A 235 -31.95 5.14 -3.04
N HIS A 236 -30.73 5.64 -2.88
CA HIS A 236 -29.62 4.96 -2.19
C HIS A 236 -28.56 5.98 -1.76
N LEU A 237 -27.67 5.56 -0.83
CA LEU A 237 -26.44 6.28 -0.50
C LEU A 237 -25.26 5.64 -1.24
N LEU A 238 -24.55 6.41 -2.07
CA LEU A 238 -23.23 6.02 -2.59
C LEU A 238 -22.13 6.63 -1.72
N LEU A 239 -21.51 5.82 -0.86
CA LEU A 239 -20.46 6.25 0.06
C LEU A 239 -19.07 6.04 -0.56
N ASP A 240 -18.36 7.11 -0.83
CA ASP A 240 -17.00 7.10 -1.34
C ASP A 240 -15.99 7.22 -0.20
N VAL A 241 -15.25 6.14 0.08
CA VAL A 241 -14.30 6.06 1.20
C VAL A 241 -12.86 6.38 0.81
N ARG A 242 -12.64 6.94 -0.38
CA ARG A 242 -11.32 7.43 -0.81
C ARG A 242 -10.93 8.68 -0.03
N ASP A 243 -9.63 8.97 -0.02
CA ASP A 243 -9.13 10.24 0.51
C ASP A 243 -9.72 11.43 -0.24
N LYS A 244 -9.93 12.53 0.47
CA LYS A 244 -10.55 13.74 -0.07
C LYS A 244 -9.88 14.24 -1.36
N VAL A 245 -8.54 14.19 -1.43
CA VAL A 245 -7.78 14.58 -2.63
C VAL A 245 -8.14 13.69 -3.82
N GLN A 246 -8.28 12.38 -3.63
CA GLN A 246 -8.65 11.45 -4.71
C GLN A 246 -10.10 11.66 -5.17
N TYR A 247 -10.99 11.96 -4.23
CA TYR A 247 -12.38 12.29 -4.52
C TYR A 247 -12.52 13.62 -5.28
N ASP A 248 -11.68 14.60 -4.97
CA ASP A 248 -11.67 15.91 -5.64
C ASP A 248 -11.14 15.81 -7.09
N ILE A 249 -10.29 14.82 -7.41
CA ILE A 249 -9.83 14.54 -8.78
C ILE A 249 -10.99 14.06 -9.66
N SER A 250 -11.75 13.07 -9.17
CA SER A 250 -12.89 12.52 -9.89
C SER A 250 -13.86 11.84 -8.93
N ARG A 251 -15.15 11.94 -9.21
CA ARG A 251 -16.22 11.34 -8.40
C ARG A 251 -17.41 10.94 -9.25
N ILE A 252 -18.09 9.88 -8.83
CA ILE A 252 -19.37 9.49 -9.40
C ILE A 252 -20.42 10.49 -8.92
N THR A 253 -21.16 11.13 -9.83
CA THR A 253 -22.22 12.09 -9.48
C THR A 253 -23.18 11.48 -8.46
N GLY A 254 -23.45 12.22 -7.38
CA GLY A 254 -24.31 11.79 -6.27
C GLY A 254 -23.59 11.04 -5.15
N SER A 255 -22.28 10.78 -5.25
CA SER A 255 -21.53 10.14 -4.16
C SER A 255 -21.19 11.10 -3.02
N VAL A 256 -21.24 10.61 -1.78
CA VAL A 256 -20.84 11.32 -0.57
C VAL A 256 -19.46 10.83 -0.12
N ASN A 257 -18.52 11.74 0.14
CA ASN A 257 -17.17 11.36 0.56
C ASN A 257 -17.01 11.35 2.08
N ILE A 258 -16.74 10.18 2.64
CA ILE A 258 -16.27 10.02 4.02
C ILE A 258 -15.05 9.09 3.96
N PRO A 259 -13.82 9.63 3.99
CA PRO A 259 -12.61 8.83 3.85
C PRO A 259 -12.52 7.70 4.89
N TRP A 260 -12.00 6.54 4.49
CA TRP A 260 -11.83 5.37 5.35
C TRP A 260 -11.14 5.70 6.69
N SER A 261 -10.12 6.56 6.65
CA SER A 261 -9.32 6.98 7.82
C SER A 261 -10.13 7.71 8.91
N VAL A 262 -11.30 8.26 8.57
CA VAL A 262 -12.17 8.99 9.49
C VAL A 262 -13.54 8.33 9.66
N LEU A 263 -13.91 7.39 8.78
CA LEU A 263 -15.21 6.71 8.79
C LEU A 263 -15.57 6.10 10.16
N PRO A 264 -14.69 5.38 10.88
CA PRO A 264 -15.02 4.83 12.20
C PRO A 264 -15.45 5.88 13.23
N ARG A 265 -14.97 7.12 13.08
CA ARG A 265 -15.32 8.26 13.96
C ARG A 265 -16.51 9.08 13.45
N ARG A 266 -16.97 8.83 12.21
CA ARG A 266 -18.04 9.55 11.53
C ARG A 266 -19.22 8.65 11.16
N LEU A 267 -19.39 7.53 11.88
CA LEU A 267 -20.50 6.62 11.64
C LEU A 267 -21.87 7.30 11.82
N GLY A 268 -22.00 8.24 12.78
CA GLY A 268 -23.22 9.03 12.99
C GLY A 268 -23.71 9.74 11.73
N GLU A 269 -22.80 10.33 10.95
CA GLU A 269 -23.14 11.00 9.69
C GLU A 269 -23.68 10.02 8.64
N VAL A 270 -23.18 8.77 8.62
CA VAL A 270 -23.73 7.74 7.73
C VAL A 270 -25.15 7.38 8.16
N PHE A 271 -25.41 7.24 9.46
CA PHE A 271 -26.75 6.95 9.98
C PHE A 271 -27.74 8.08 9.67
N ASP A 272 -27.32 9.34 9.81
CA ASP A 272 -28.13 10.51 9.45
C ASP A 272 -28.48 10.50 7.96
N LEU A 273 -27.49 10.22 7.10
CA LEU A 273 -27.66 10.20 5.64
C LEU A 273 -28.58 9.08 5.14
N ILE A 274 -28.62 7.94 5.84
CA ILE A 274 -29.51 6.82 5.47
C ILE A 274 -30.87 6.89 6.14
N GLY A 275 -31.14 7.89 6.99
CA GLY A 275 -32.41 8.07 7.68
C GLY A 275 -32.60 7.18 8.91
N ALA A 276 -31.51 6.75 9.56
CA ALA A 276 -31.50 5.87 10.74
C ALA A 276 -31.34 6.63 12.07
N GLY A 277 -31.93 7.83 12.19
CA GLY A 277 -31.82 8.69 13.38
C GLY A 277 -32.35 8.05 14.67
N SER A 278 -31.70 8.36 15.79
CA SER A 278 -31.85 7.79 17.13
C SER A 278 -33.22 8.08 17.77
N GLU A 279 -33.89 7.06 18.33
CA GLU A 279 -34.99 7.25 19.30
C GLU A 279 -34.44 7.96 20.54
N GLY A 280 -35.11 9.02 20.99
CA GLY A 280 -34.78 9.76 22.21
C GLY A 280 -35.01 8.94 23.47
N GLU A 281 -34.31 9.31 24.54
CA GLU A 281 -34.55 8.84 25.91
C GLU A 281 -36.02 9.07 26.29
N ASP A 282 -36.77 7.99 26.50
CA ASP A 282 -38.16 8.01 26.96
C ASP A 282 -38.17 7.89 28.48
N ASP A 283 -38.45 9.01 29.15
CA ASP A 283 -38.82 9.05 30.57
C ASP A 283 -40.13 8.26 30.77
N GLY A 284 -40.06 7.27 31.65
CA GLY A 284 -41.11 6.27 31.79
C GLY A 284 -42.43 6.80 32.34
N ASN A 285 -43.54 6.25 31.84
CA ASN A 285 -44.66 5.83 32.67
C ASN A 285 -45.64 4.93 31.88
N GLY A 286 -46.07 3.78 32.43
CA GLY A 286 -47.30 3.11 31.98
C GLY A 286 -47.30 1.58 31.84
N SER A 287 -47.43 0.90 32.98
CA SER A 287 -48.34 -0.24 33.24
C SER A 287 -48.51 -1.45 32.27
N ASN A 288 -48.21 -2.63 32.85
CA ASN A 288 -48.59 -4.02 32.55
C ASN A 288 -49.69 -4.34 31.52
N GLY A 289 -49.40 -5.32 30.65
CA GLY A 289 -50.41 -6.10 29.91
C GLY A 289 -49.83 -7.15 28.94
N ASP A 290 -49.68 -8.38 29.44
CA ASP A 290 -49.81 -9.71 28.82
C ASP A 290 -49.71 -9.88 27.26
N ARG A 291 -48.85 -10.85 26.87
CA ARG A 291 -48.89 -11.76 25.69
C ARG A 291 -47.91 -11.54 24.53
N ASP A 292 -46.99 -12.51 24.48
CA ASP A 292 -46.29 -13.06 23.34
C ASP A 292 -47.13 -13.15 22.05
N LYS A 293 -46.42 -13.01 20.92
CA LYS A 293 -46.86 -12.96 19.51
C LYS A 293 -47.11 -11.56 18.97
N ASN A 294 -46.04 -10.78 18.75
CA ASN A 294 -45.97 -9.71 17.73
C ASN A 294 -44.53 -9.19 17.50
N ASN A 295 -43.50 -10.03 17.67
CA ASN A 295 -42.10 -9.55 17.58
C ASN A 295 -41.55 -9.59 16.13
N GLU A 296 -42.05 -10.48 15.26
CA GLU A 296 -41.55 -10.58 13.87
C GLU A 296 -42.11 -9.49 12.94
N ASP A 297 -43.36 -9.06 13.14
CA ASP A 297 -43.97 -8.00 12.35
C ASP A 297 -43.52 -6.59 12.79
N ALA A 298 -43.10 -6.44 14.06
CA ALA A 298 -42.47 -5.23 14.57
C ALA A 298 -41.05 -5.02 13.99
N ILE A 299 -40.30 -6.10 13.79
CA ILE A 299 -38.96 -6.06 13.15
C ILE A 299 -39.07 -5.76 11.65
N LYS A 300 -40.08 -6.31 10.95
CA LYS A 300 -40.32 -6.02 9.52
C LYS A 300 -40.81 -4.59 9.26
N ASN A 301 -41.55 -3.98 10.20
CA ASN A 301 -42.00 -2.59 10.07
C ASN A 301 -40.93 -1.54 10.44
N LYS A 302 -39.85 -1.90 11.17
CA LYS A 302 -38.73 -0.99 11.49
C LYS A 302 -37.78 -0.68 10.32
N GLN A 303 -37.85 -1.42 9.21
CA GLN A 303 -37.00 -1.21 8.02
C GLN A 303 -37.58 -0.26 6.96
N LYS A 304 -38.76 0.30 7.21
CA LYS A 304 -39.49 1.13 6.25
C LYS A 304 -38.97 2.58 6.28
N GLY A 305 -37.73 2.80 5.84
CA GLY A 305 -37.16 4.15 5.77
C GLY A 305 -35.63 4.24 5.60
N VAL A 306 -34.89 3.15 5.76
CA VAL A 306 -33.43 3.18 5.70
C VAL A 306 -32.94 2.98 4.26
N LEU A 307 -32.18 3.95 3.73
CA LEU A 307 -31.63 3.87 2.38
C LEU A 307 -30.54 2.78 2.28
N PRO A 308 -30.50 1.99 1.19
CA PRO A 308 -29.40 1.06 0.94
C PRO A 308 -28.10 1.82 0.71
N VAL A 309 -26.98 1.24 1.16
CA VAL A 309 -25.64 1.84 1.09
C VAL A 309 -24.76 1.06 0.12
N TYR A 310 -24.13 1.76 -0.82
CA TYR A 310 -23.13 1.21 -1.72
C TYR A 310 -21.80 1.90 -1.45
N VAL A 311 -20.77 1.11 -1.13
CA VAL A 311 -19.46 1.62 -0.72
C VAL A 311 -18.47 1.53 -1.86
N LEU A 312 -17.86 2.66 -2.21
CA LEU A 312 -16.90 2.80 -3.29
C LEU A 312 -15.51 3.17 -2.75
N CYS A 313 -14.47 2.51 -3.26
CA CYS A 313 -13.11 2.99 -3.12
C CYS A 313 -12.36 2.91 -4.48
N ARG A 314 -11.04 3.12 -4.49
CA ARG A 314 -10.27 3.12 -5.75
C ARG A 314 -10.28 1.76 -6.47
N LEU A 315 -10.02 0.67 -5.74
CA LEU A 315 -9.79 -0.68 -6.29
C LEU A 315 -10.69 -1.78 -5.67
N GLY A 316 -11.67 -1.42 -4.86
CA GLY A 316 -12.55 -2.38 -4.19
C GLY A 316 -11.94 -3.04 -2.94
N ASN A 317 -10.87 -2.49 -2.35
CA ASN A 317 -10.20 -3.03 -1.16
C ASN A 317 -10.72 -2.39 0.14
N ASN A 318 -10.56 -1.08 0.29
CA ASN A 318 -11.05 -0.35 1.48
C ASN A 318 -12.58 -0.30 1.55
N SER A 319 -13.27 -0.45 0.43
CA SER A 319 -14.72 -0.52 0.38
C SER A 319 -15.24 -1.74 1.13
N GLN A 320 -14.56 -2.89 1.04
CA GLN A 320 -14.94 -4.09 1.79
C GLN A 320 -14.80 -3.90 3.31
N LEU A 321 -13.75 -3.21 3.76
CA LEU A 321 -13.56 -2.90 5.18
C LEU A 321 -14.65 -1.97 5.71
N ALA A 322 -14.96 -0.93 4.93
CA ALA A 322 -16.02 0.01 5.25
C ALA A 322 -17.39 -0.67 5.29
N THR A 323 -17.70 -1.55 4.34
CA THR A 323 -18.91 -2.37 4.37
C THR A 323 -18.97 -3.24 5.63
N ARG A 324 -17.89 -3.95 5.98
CA ARG A 324 -17.82 -4.75 7.22
C ARG A 324 -18.06 -3.93 8.48
N LEU A 325 -17.46 -2.74 8.55
CA LEU A 325 -17.64 -1.82 9.68
C LEU A 325 -19.10 -1.37 9.80
N LEU A 326 -19.73 -1.01 8.68
CA LEU A 326 -21.13 -0.59 8.64
C LEU A 326 -22.08 -1.72 9.03
N GLN A 327 -21.84 -2.94 8.55
CA GLN A 327 -22.58 -4.15 8.96
C GLN A 327 -22.46 -4.38 10.48
N ALA A 328 -21.24 -4.35 11.01
CA ALA A 328 -20.99 -4.51 12.44
C ALA A 328 -21.62 -3.40 13.29
N SER A 329 -21.88 -2.24 12.70
CA SER A 329 -22.54 -1.10 13.34
C SER A 329 -24.07 -1.11 13.18
N GLY A 330 -24.65 -2.15 12.55
CA GLY A 330 -26.10 -2.33 12.42
C GLY A 330 -26.71 -1.92 11.08
N VAL A 331 -25.91 -1.53 10.08
CA VAL A 331 -26.42 -1.27 8.73
C VAL A 331 -26.63 -2.59 8.00
N THR A 332 -27.89 -2.96 7.74
CA THR A 332 -28.23 -4.27 7.18
C THR A 332 -28.23 -4.32 5.65
N ALA A 333 -28.49 -3.19 4.98
CA ALA A 333 -28.54 -3.07 3.52
C ALA A 333 -27.29 -2.31 3.02
N VAL A 334 -26.14 -2.97 3.05
CA VAL A 334 -24.85 -2.38 2.64
C VAL A 334 -24.05 -3.35 1.78
N TRP A 335 -23.50 -2.84 0.68
CA TRP A 335 -22.66 -3.59 -0.27
C TRP A 335 -21.45 -2.77 -0.68
N ASP A 336 -20.35 -3.43 -1.01
CA ASP A 336 -19.21 -2.77 -1.67
C ASP A 336 -19.29 -2.91 -3.20
N ILE A 337 -18.78 -1.91 -3.93
CA ILE A 337 -18.65 -1.98 -5.39
C ILE A 337 -17.36 -2.73 -5.74
N GLU A 338 -17.50 -3.91 -6.34
CA GLU A 338 -16.38 -4.77 -6.70
C GLU A 338 -15.44 -4.09 -7.71
N GLY A 339 -14.13 -4.15 -7.44
CA GLY A 339 -13.10 -3.51 -8.24
C GLY A 339 -13.10 -1.97 -8.18
N GLY A 340 -14.01 -1.37 -7.41
CA GLY A 340 -14.06 0.05 -7.11
C GLY A 340 -14.18 0.95 -8.34
N LEU A 341 -13.58 2.12 -8.26
CA LEU A 341 -13.62 3.15 -9.31
C LEU A 341 -12.93 2.70 -10.61
N TYR A 342 -11.91 1.83 -10.51
CA TYR A 342 -11.28 1.26 -11.70
C TYR A 342 -12.24 0.37 -12.47
N ALA A 343 -12.99 -0.51 -11.77
CA ALA A 343 -14.01 -1.32 -12.43
C ALA A 343 -15.15 -0.47 -13.00
N TRP A 344 -15.51 0.64 -12.36
CA TRP A 344 -16.44 1.61 -12.94
C TRP A 344 -15.90 2.22 -14.24
N SER A 345 -14.65 2.67 -14.24
CA SER A 345 -14.00 3.22 -15.43
C SER A 345 -13.89 2.16 -16.55
N ASP A 346 -13.47 0.94 -16.22
CA ASP A 346 -13.32 -0.13 -17.21
C ASP A 346 -14.65 -0.58 -17.84
N ASN A 347 -15.72 -0.62 -17.04
CA ASN A 347 -16.94 -1.33 -17.44
C ASN A 347 -18.15 -0.41 -17.67
N VAL A 348 -18.13 0.83 -17.18
CA VAL A 348 -19.28 1.74 -17.22
C VAL A 348 -18.98 3.02 -17.96
N ASP A 349 -17.88 3.68 -17.63
CA ASP A 349 -17.46 4.94 -18.22
C ASP A 349 -15.95 4.92 -18.53
N PRO A 350 -15.55 4.45 -19.72
CA PRO A 350 -14.15 4.39 -20.13
C PRO A 350 -13.42 5.74 -20.16
N ASN A 351 -14.17 6.85 -20.20
CA ASN A 351 -13.61 8.19 -20.14
C ASN A 351 -13.42 8.69 -18.70
N PHE A 352 -13.90 7.93 -17.70
CA PHE A 352 -13.76 8.29 -16.30
C PHE A 352 -12.28 8.25 -15.89
N PRO A 353 -11.72 9.31 -15.29
CA PRO A 353 -10.29 9.39 -15.01
C PRO A 353 -9.81 8.29 -14.06
N LYS A 354 -8.81 7.54 -14.51
CA LYS A 354 -7.97 6.70 -13.65
C LYS A 354 -6.73 7.49 -13.26
N TYR A 355 -6.38 7.40 -11.98
CA TYR A 355 -5.23 8.07 -11.38
C TYR A 355 -4.53 7.07 -10.47
#